data_AF-A0A2K3YTT3-F1
#
_entry.id   AF-A0A2K3YTT3-F1
#
_cell.length_a   1.000
_cell.length_b   1.000
_cell.length_c   1.000
_cell.angle_alpha   90.00
_cell.angle_beta   90.00
_cell.angle_gamma   90.00
#
_symmetry.space_group_name_H-M   'P 1'
#
loop_
_entity.id
_entity.type
_entity.pdbx_description
1 polymer ?
#
loop_
_entity_poly.entity_id
_entity_poly.type
_entity_poly.pdbx_seq_one_letter_code
_entity_poly.pdbx_strand_id
1 'polypeptide(L)'
;MATGQQSVYEPPMKPFKRTVEKVLTWIGIVLHAIWGMLIVGAGTLFPKIVGQNRELQAELMEQGYDPNQLVEAGGATIATTAVMAIIPFILALVAVFLFRKNILAGILLVLAAVTGVFLSGSFIAGLLWIIAGIMLFVRKPKNPQYVAANQDNRSL
;
A
#
# COMPACT_ATOMS: atom_id res chain seq x y z
N MET A 1 -0.67 -60.87 22.10
CA MET A 1 -1.45 -59.99 21.20
C MET A 1 -0.81 -58.61 21.25
N ALA A 2 -0.11 -58.21 20.19
CA ALA A 2 0.50 -56.88 20.08
C ALA A 2 -0.29 -56.08 19.03
N THR A 3 -1.02 -55.08 19.49
CA THR A 3 -1.75 -54.12 18.65
C THR A 3 -0.74 -53.18 17.99
N GLY A 4 -0.44 -53.43 16.71
CA GLY A 4 0.36 -52.53 15.89
C GLY A 4 -0.38 -51.22 15.66
N GLN A 5 0.14 -50.12 16.21
CA GLN A 5 -0.32 -48.77 15.88
C GLN A 5 0.03 -48.46 14.42
N GLN A 6 -0.99 -48.38 13.56
CA GLN A 6 -0.84 -47.84 12.21
C GLN A 6 -0.59 -46.34 12.32
N SER A 7 0.61 -45.88 11.94
CA SER A 7 0.88 -44.45 11.79
C SER A 7 0.09 -43.93 10.59
N VAL A 8 -0.87 -43.06 10.86
CA VAL A 8 -1.65 -42.38 9.82
C VAL A 8 -0.68 -41.46 9.06
N TYR A 9 -0.46 -41.76 7.77
CA TYR A 9 0.32 -40.91 6.89
C TYR A 9 -0.47 -39.61 6.63
N GLU A 10 -0.10 -38.52 7.31
CA GLU A 10 -0.56 -37.19 6.94
C GLU A 10 0.35 -36.60 5.85
N PRO A 11 -0.18 -36.25 4.67
CA PRO A 11 0.64 -35.69 3.61
C PRO A 11 1.24 -34.34 4.04
N PRO A 12 2.50 -34.04 3.67
CA PRO A 12 3.15 -32.81 4.06
C PRO A 12 2.38 -31.59 3.51
N MET A 13 1.77 -30.82 4.41
CA MET A 13 1.04 -29.60 4.06
C MET A 13 1.96 -28.60 3.35
N LYS A 14 1.62 -28.25 2.11
CA LYS A 14 2.37 -27.30 1.30
C LYS A 14 2.30 -25.90 1.96
N PRO A 15 3.42 -25.26 2.32
CA PRO A 15 3.38 -23.95 2.94
C PRO A 15 2.84 -22.91 1.97
N PHE A 16 1.93 -22.05 2.43
CA PHE A 16 1.40 -20.93 1.66
C PHE A 16 2.55 -20.06 1.13
N LYS A 17 2.55 -19.81 -0.19
CA LYS A 17 3.63 -19.03 -0.85
C LYS A 17 3.62 -17.58 -0.35
N ARG A 18 4.81 -16.98 -0.22
CA ARG A 18 5.00 -15.55 0.11
C ARG A 18 4.63 -14.57 -1.03
N THR A 19 3.94 -15.06 -2.05
CA THR A 19 3.65 -14.31 -3.27
C THR A 19 2.56 -13.28 -3.05
N VAL A 20 1.51 -13.62 -2.28
CA VAL A 20 0.34 -12.75 -2.09
C VAL A 20 0.72 -11.42 -1.42
N GLU A 21 1.43 -11.45 -0.28
CA GLU A 21 1.90 -10.23 0.41
C GLU A 21 2.70 -9.32 -0.52
N LYS A 22 3.67 -9.87 -1.25
CA LYS A 22 4.52 -9.10 -2.15
C LYS A 22 3.73 -8.49 -3.30
N VAL A 23 2.86 -9.29 -3.93
CA VAL A 23 2.00 -8.84 -5.02
C VAL A 23 1.09 -7.72 -4.54
N LEU A 24 0.48 -7.87 -3.37
CA LEU A 24 -0.43 -6.88 -2.80
C LEU A 24 0.28 -5.55 -2.48
N THR A 25 1.47 -5.62 -1.89
CA THR A 25 2.31 -4.42 -1.66
C THR A 25 2.66 -3.72 -2.96
N TRP A 26 3.10 -4.47 -3.98
CA TRP A 26 3.45 -3.90 -5.29
C TRP A 26 2.24 -3.28 -6.00
N ILE A 27 1.07 -3.93 -5.95
CA ILE A 27 -0.16 -3.34 -6.51
C ILE A 27 -0.50 -2.03 -5.79
N GLY A 28 -0.42 -1.99 -4.46
CA GLY A 28 -0.63 -0.77 -3.68
C GLY A 28 0.33 0.36 -4.08
N ILE A 29 1.62 0.05 -4.28
CA ILE A 29 2.64 1.01 -4.75
C ILE A 29 2.28 1.57 -6.12
N VAL A 30 1.93 0.72 -7.09
CA VAL A 30 1.57 1.16 -8.44
C VAL A 30 0.30 2.03 -8.41
N LEU A 31 -0.73 1.62 -7.68
CA LEU A 31 -1.96 2.40 -7.55
C LEU A 31 -1.72 3.75 -6.87
N HIS A 32 -0.86 3.79 -5.86
CA HIS A 32 -0.50 5.04 -5.20
C HIS A 32 0.30 5.97 -6.12
N ALA A 33 1.19 5.42 -6.94
CA ALA A 33 1.93 6.19 -7.94
C ALA A 33 0.99 6.81 -8.99
N ILE A 34 0.02 6.03 -9.48
CA ILE A 34 -1.03 6.53 -10.40
C ILE A 34 -1.83 7.64 -9.72
N TRP A 35 -2.23 7.44 -8.47
CA TRP A 35 -2.94 8.46 -7.69
C TRP A 35 -2.13 9.75 -7.53
N GLY A 36 -0.84 9.64 -7.19
CA GLY A 36 0.06 10.79 -7.12
C GLY A 36 0.20 11.52 -8.47
N MET A 37 0.27 10.78 -9.57
CA MET A 37 0.29 11.36 -10.92
C MET A 37 -1.00 12.12 -11.25
N LEU A 38 -2.16 11.63 -10.80
CA LEU A 38 -3.43 12.35 -10.96
C LEU A 38 -3.45 13.66 -10.17
N ILE A 39 -2.93 13.67 -8.94
CA ILE A 39 -2.82 14.89 -8.12
C ILE A 39 -1.93 15.92 -8.82
N VAL A 40 -0.75 15.50 -9.30
CA VAL A 40 0.16 16.39 -10.05
C VAL A 40 -0.50 16.91 -11.32
N GLY A 41 -1.18 16.04 -12.07
CA GLY A 41 -1.96 16.43 -13.25
C GLY A 41 -3.03 17.46 -12.91
N ALA A 42 -3.80 17.24 -11.85
CA ALA A 42 -4.79 18.18 -11.35
C ALA A 42 -4.17 19.53 -10.99
N GLY A 43 -2.98 19.55 -10.37
CA GLY A 43 -2.27 20.80 -10.04
C GLY A 43 -1.93 21.65 -11.27
N THR A 44 -1.71 21.01 -12.44
CA THR A 44 -1.44 21.72 -13.70
C THR A 44 -2.71 22.12 -14.45
N LEU A 45 -3.80 21.37 -14.29
CA LEU A 45 -5.05 21.58 -15.00
C LEU A 45 -6.00 22.51 -14.26
N PHE A 46 -6.05 22.44 -12.93
CA PHE A 46 -6.96 23.22 -12.10
C PHE A 46 -6.83 24.75 -12.31
N PRO A 47 -5.61 25.35 -12.32
CA PRO A 47 -5.47 26.77 -12.61
C PRO A 47 -5.89 27.15 -14.04
N LYS A 48 -5.76 26.24 -15.00
CA LYS A 48 -6.19 26.50 -16.39
C LYS A 48 -7.71 26.47 -16.51
N ILE A 49 -8.35 25.51 -15.83
CA ILE A 49 -9.81 25.37 -15.84
C ILE A 49 -10.45 26.54 -15.11
N VAL A 50 -10.01 26.86 -13.89
CA VAL A 50 -10.64 27.90 -13.04
C VAL A 50 -10.09 29.29 -13.31
N GLY A 51 -8.78 29.41 -13.52
CA GLY A 51 -8.07 30.69 -13.65
C GLY A 51 -7.92 31.23 -15.08
N GLN A 52 -8.25 30.45 -16.11
CA GLN A 52 -8.13 30.89 -17.51
C GLN A 52 -9.40 30.72 -18.34
N ASN A 53 -10.44 30.06 -17.81
CA ASN A 53 -11.73 29.94 -18.48
C ASN A 53 -12.65 31.12 -18.12
N ARG A 54 -12.90 32.02 -19.08
CA ARG A 54 -13.71 33.22 -18.87
C ARG A 54 -15.18 32.93 -18.55
N GLU A 55 -15.75 31.89 -19.14
CA GLU A 55 -17.16 31.51 -18.89
C GLU A 55 -17.32 31.02 -17.46
N LEU A 56 -16.44 30.11 -17.03
CA LEU A 56 -16.45 29.60 -15.65
C LEU A 56 -16.15 30.71 -14.64
N GLN A 57 -15.25 31.65 -14.94
CA GLN A 57 -14.99 32.79 -14.06
C GLN A 57 -16.22 33.67 -13.89
N ALA A 58 -16.94 33.98 -14.99
CA ALA A 58 -18.16 34.77 -14.92
C ALA A 58 -19.21 34.08 -14.05
N GLU A 59 -19.40 32.77 -14.21
CA GLU A 59 -20.34 31.97 -13.41
C GLU A 59 -19.94 31.93 -11.92
N LEU A 60 -18.65 31.74 -11.62
CA LEU A 60 -18.15 31.76 -10.23
C LEU A 60 -18.36 33.12 -9.57
N MET A 61 -18.11 34.21 -10.31
CA MET A 61 -18.34 35.57 -9.81
C MET A 61 -19.83 35.85 -9.59
N GLU A 62 -20.72 35.37 -10.47
CA GLU A 62 -22.18 35.46 -10.28
C GLU A 62 -22.63 34.70 -9.02
N GLN A 63 -21.99 33.57 -8.72
CA GLN A 63 -22.20 32.79 -7.49
C GLN A 63 -21.51 33.39 -6.26
N GLY A 64 -20.81 34.52 -6.40
CA GLY A 64 -20.14 35.22 -5.29
C GLY A 64 -18.77 34.66 -4.90
N TYR A 65 -18.17 33.81 -5.72
CA TYR A 65 -16.81 33.31 -5.53
C TYR A 65 -15.79 34.15 -6.31
N ASP A 66 -14.62 34.40 -5.70
CA ASP A 66 -13.47 35.00 -6.37
C ASP A 66 -12.63 33.89 -7.04
N PRO A 67 -12.57 33.81 -8.39
CA PRO A 67 -11.82 32.76 -9.07
C PRO A 67 -10.33 32.75 -8.75
N ASN A 68 -9.73 33.92 -8.46
CA ASN A 68 -8.31 34.01 -8.15
C ASN A 68 -8.01 33.40 -6.78
N GLN A 69 -8.85 33.69 -5.79
CA GLN A 69 -8.74 33.07 -4.46
C GLN A 69 -8.95 31.55 -4.54
N LEU A 70 -9.88 31.10 -5.38
CA LEU A 70 -10.16 29.68 -5.58
C LEU A 70 -8.96 28.95 -6.21
N VAL A 71 -8.33 29.57 -7.22
CA VAL A 71 -7.10 29.05 -7.86
C VAL A 71 -5.94 29.02 -6.88
N GLU A 72 -5.74 30.07 -6.10
CA GLU A 72 -4.66 30.15 -5.13
C GLU A 72 -4.81 29.09 -4.03
N ALA A 73 -5.97 29.06 -3.37
CA ALA A 73 -6.24 28.12 -2.28
C ALA A 73 -6.29 26.66 -2.77
N GLY A 74 -6.96 26.41 -3.90
CA GLY A 74 -7.06 25.07 -4.49
C GLY A 74 -5.71 24.59 -5.03
N GLY A 75 -4.96 25.46 -5.72
CA GLY A 75 -3.62 25.17 -6.22
C GLY A 75 -2.63 24.87 -5.09
N ALA A 76 -2.62 25.67 -4.02
CA ALA A 76 -1.80 25.43 -2.83
C ALA A 76 -2.15 24.10 -2.14
N THR A 77 -3.46 23.79 -2.03
CA THR A 77 -3.94 22.53 -1.47
C THR A 77 -3.44 21.34 -2.28
N ILE A 78 -3.65 21.36 -3.60
CA ILE A 78 -3.23 20.28 -4.51
C ILE A 78 -1.71 20.09 -4.47
N ALA A 79 -0.94 21.18 -4.51
CA ALA A 79 0.52 21.13 -4.43
C ALA A 79 0.99 20.52 -3.09
N THR A 80 0.39 20.93 -1.98
CA THR A 80 0.71 20.39 -0.65
C THR A 80 0.38 18.91 -0.57
N THR A 81 -0.80 18.49 -1.04
CA THR A 81 -1.20 17.07 -1.10
C THR A 81 -0.25 16.25 -1.97
N ALA A 82 0.23 16.79 -3.10
CA ALA A 82 1.20 16.11 -3.97
C ALA A 82 2.51 15.81 -3.24
N VAL A 83 3.05 16.79 -2.50
CA VAL A 83 4.27 16.61 -1.70
C VAL A 83 4.02 15.61 -0.58
N MET A 84 2.89 15.72 0.11
CA MET A 84 2.52 14.84 1.22
C MET A 84 2.29 13.38 0.79
N ALA A 85 1.88 13.13 -0.47
CA ALA A 85 1.76 11.78 -1.03
C ALA A 85 3.11 11.04 -1.18
N ILE A 86 4.24 11.74 -1.15
CA ILE A 86 5.57 11.12 -1.24
C ILE A 86 5.89 10.31 0.02
N ILE A 87 5.45 10.77 1.19
CA ILE A 87 5.71 10.12 2.49
C ILE A 87 5.24 8.66 2.53
N PRO A 88 3.94 8.35 2.32
CA PRO A 88 3.46 6.97 2.29
C PRO A 88 4.10 6.13 1.19
N PHE A 89 4.39 6.74 0.04
CA PHE A 89 5.05 6.06 -1.08
C PHE A 89 6.45 5.55 -0.70
N ILE A 90 7.27 6.41 -0.06
CA ILE A 90 8.60 6.01 0.44
C ILE A 90 8.47 4.94 1.51
N LEU A 91 7.54 5.06 2.47
CA LEU A 91 7.34 4.05 3.51
C LEU A 91 7.03 2.67 2.92
N ALA A 92 6.16 2.61 1.91
CA ALA A 92 5.83 1.37 1.23
C ALA A 92 7.03 0.78 0.47
N LEU A 93 7.84 1.63 -0.19
CA LEU A 93 9.07 1.19 -0.85
C LEU A 93 10.09 0.62 0.15
N VAL A 94 10.29 1.29 1.28
CA VAL A 94 11.19 0.83 2.36
C VAL A 94 10.71 -0.51 2.93
N ALA A 95 9.40 -0.71 3.07
CA ALA A 95 8.83 -1.98 3.54
C ALA A 95 9.22 -3.17 2.65
N VAL A 96 9.32 -2.97 1.33
CA VAL A 96 9.69 -4.04 0.38
C VAL A 96 11.10 -4.59 0.65
N PHE A 97 12.05 -3.73 1.03
CA PHE A 97 13.41 -4.17 1.37
C PHE A 97 13.48 -4.94 2.70
N LEU A 98 12.48 -4.75 3.58
CA LEU A 98 12.45 -5.32 4.92
C LEU A 98 11.63 -6.61 5.05
N PHE A 99 11.16 -7.23 3.95
CA PHE A 99 10.40 -8.50 3.99
C PHE A 99 11.14 -9.69 4.63
N ARG A 100 12.45 -9.58 4.91
CA ARG A 100 13.19 -10.53 5.76
C ARG A 100 12.72 -10.48 7.22
N LYS A 101 12.36 -9.29 7.71
CA LYS A 101 11.86 -8.99 9.05
C LYS A 101 10.36 -8.71 8.97
N ASN A 102 9.56 -9.77 8.96
CA ASN A 102 8.12 -9.70 8.69
C ASN A 102 7.39 -8.63 9.53
N ILE A 103 7.66 -8.55 10.84
CA ILE A 103 7.00 -7.59 11.74
C ILE A 103 7.35 -6.14 11.36
N LEU A 104 8.62 -5.84 11.11
CA LEU A 104 9.04 -4.47 10.80
C LEU A 104 8.46 -3.99 9.46
N ALA A 105 8.48 -4.87 8.44
CA ALA A 105 7.83 -4.59 7.16
C ALA A 105 6.31 -4.39 7.32
N GLY A 106 5.65 -5.16 8.19
CA GLY A 106 4.23 -5.01 8.49
C GLY A 106 3.89 -3.66 9.10
N ILE A 107 4.67 -3.21 10.09
CA ILE A 107 4.48 -1.88 10.72
C ILE A 107 4.67 -0.77 9.67
N LEU A 108 5.72 -0.85 8.85
CA LEU A 108 5.95 0.13 7.78
C LEU A 108 4.77 0.21 6.80
N LEU A 109 4.17 -0.92 6.44
CA LEU A 109 2.99 -0.95 5.56
C LEU A 109 1.74 -0.38 6.23
N VAL A 110 1.55 -0.62 7.53
CA VAL A 110 0.45 0.01 8.28
C VAL A 110 0.64 1.53 8.35
N LEU A 111 1.86 2.00 8.61
CA LEU A 111 2.17 3.44 8.58
C LEU A 111 1.97 4.03 7.19
N ALA A 112 2.42 3.34 6.14
CA ALA A 112 2.20 3.74 4.75
C ALA A 112 0.70 3.83 4.42
N ALA A 113 -0.11 2.90 4.95
CA ALA A 113 -1.55 2.92 4.74
C ALA A 113 -2.24 4.09 5.45
N VAL A 114 -1.95 4.28 6.74
CA VAL A 114 -2.51 5.39 7.53
C VAL A 114 -2.13 6.72 6.90
N THR A 115 -0.83 6.95 6.69
CA THR A 115 -0.36 8.19 6.04
C THR A 115 -0.86 8.32 4.61
N GLY A 116 -0.99 7.22 3.86
CA GLY A 116 -1.57 7.20 2.52
C GLY A 116 -2.99 7.73 2.49
N VAL A 117 -3.83 7.29 3.42
CA VAL A 117 -5.20 7.76 3.54
C VAL A 117 -5.26 9.21 4.02
N PHE A 118 -4.61 9.53 5.14
CA PHE A 118 -4.76 10.85 5.77
C PHE A 118 -4.03 11.98 5.05
N LEU A 119 -2.87 11.71 4.46
CA LEU A 119 -2.05 12.74 3.83
C LEU A 119 -2.36 12.93 2.34
N SER A 120 -2.82 11.88 1.66
CA SER A 120 -3.01 11.91 0.20
C SER A 120 -4.40 11.50 -0.27
N GLY A 121 -5.25 10.92 0.58
CA GLY A 121 -6.56 10.41 0.17
C GLY A 121 -6.52 9.10 -0.62
N SER A 122 -5.42 8.35 -0.59
CA SER A 122 -5.26 7.12 -1.37
C SER A 122 -5.87 5.90 -0.66
N PHE A 123 -7.20 5.82 -0.66
CA PHE A 123 -7.94 4.77 0.05
C PHE A 123 -7.63 3.35 -0.45
N ILE A 124 -7.58 3.16 -1.77
CA ILE A 124 -7.38 1.84 -2.37
C ILE A 124 -5.98 1.31 -2.03
N ALA A 125 -4.94 2.14 -2.22
CA ALA A 125 -3.58 1.74 -1.87
C ALA A 125 -3.44 1.48 -0.35
N GLY A 126 -4.05 2.34 0.47
CA GLY A 126 -4.06 2.18 1.92
C GLY A 126 -4.68 0.85 2.35
N LEU A 127 -5.83 0.48 1.78
CA LEU A 127 -6.48 -0.80 2.08
C LEU A 127 -5.60 -2.01 1.73
N LEU A 128 -4.97 -2.00 0.55
CA LEU A 128 -4.07 -3.08 0.13
C LEU A 128 -2.86 -3.20 1.07
N TRP A 129 -2.28 -2.07 1.48
CA TRP A 129 -1.16 -2.07 2.42
C TRP A 129 -1.54 -2.51 3.83
N ILE A 130 -2.75 -2.18 4.33
CA ILE A 130 -3.26 -2.75 5.60
C ILE A 130 -3.34 -4.27 5.51
N ILE A 131 -3.98 -4.79 4.46
CA ILE A 131 -4.14 -6.25 4.30
C ILE A 131 -2.77 -6.93 4.21
N ALA A 132 -1.83 -6.37 3.44
CA ALA A 132 -0.47 -6.89 3.34
C ALA A 132 0.28 -6.83 4.69
N GLY A 133 0.13 -5.75 5.45
CA GLY A 133 0.71 -5.59 6.77
C GLY A 133 0.21 -6.61 7.77
N ILE A 134 -1.11 -6.85 7.81
CA ILE A 134 -1.72 -7.88 8.67
C ILE A 134 -1.21 -9.27 8.29
N MET A 135 -1.13 -9.60 7.00
CA MET A 135 -0.59 -10.89 6.55
C MET A 135 0.85 -11.12 7.00
N LEU A 136 1.67 -10.05 7.04
CA LEU A 136 3.02 -10.13 7.59
C LEU A 136 3.06 -10.39 9.10
N PHE A 137 2.12 -9.84 9.87
CA PHE A 137 2.02 -10.07 11.31
C PHE A 137 1.55 -11.48 11.66
N VAL A 138 0.56 -12.00 10.93
CA VAL A 138 0.01 -13.35 11.18
C VAL A 138 1.04 -14.45 10.87
N ARG A 139 2.09 -14.14 10.11
CA ARG A 139 3.08 -15.14 9.72
C ARG A 139 4.04 -15.53 10.85
N LYS A 140 3.92 -16.79 11.25
CA LYS A 140 4.90 -17.47 12.10
C LYS A 140 6.28 -17.53 11.41
N PRO A 141 7.38 -17.26 12.12
CA PRO A 141 8.72 -17.45 11.58
C PRO A 141 8.90 -18.93 11.20
N LYS A 142 9.49 -19.20 10.02
CA LYS A 142 9.81 -20.57 9.65
C LYS A 142 10.94 -21.05 10.57
N ASN A 143 10.67 -22.00 11.45
CA ASN A 143 11.69 -22.61 12.28
C ASN A 143 12.63 -23.44 11.37
N PRO A 144 13.93 -23.10 11.28
CA PRO A 144 14.88 -23.83 10.43
C PRO A 144 14.98 -25.32 10.77
N GLN A 145 14.79 -25.67 12.04
CA GLN A 145 14.86 -27.05 12.55
C GLN A 145 13.78 -27.98 11.97
N TYR A 146 12.62 -27.44 11.56
CA TYR A 146 11.52 -28.25 10.99
C TYR A 146 11.76 -28.64 9.51
N VAL A 147 12.67 -27.95 8.83
CA VAL A 147 13.05 -28.25 7.43
C VAL A 147 14.14 -29.31 7.39
N ALA A 148 15.09 -29.29 8.34
CA ALA A 148 16.16 -30.28 8.43
C ALA A 148 15.65 -31.69 8.80
N ALA A 149 14.73 -31.79 9.77
CA ALA A 149 14.19 -33.09 10.22
C ALA A 149 13.40 -33.86 9.12
N ASN A 150 12.87 -33.16 8.11
CA ASN A 150 12.16 -33.76 6.99
C ASN A 150 13.05 -34.15 5.80
N GLN A 151 14.31 -33.69 5.78
CA GLN A 151 15.28 -34.05 4.74
C GLN A 151 16.05 -35.33 5.12
N ASP A 152 16.42 -35.50 6.39
CA ASP A 152 17.10 -36.72 6.88
C ASP A 152 16.21 -37.97 6.75
N ASN A 153 14.90 -37.84 6.92
CA ASN A 153 13.97 -38.97 6.86
C ASN A 153 13.60 -39.41 5.43
N ARG A 154 14.23 -38.83 4.40
CA ARG A 154 14.09 -39.21 2.99
C ARG A 154 15.36 -39.81 2.39
N SER A 155 16.44 -39.88 3.17
CA SER A 155 17.74 -40.41 2.76
C SER A 155 18.06 -41.78 3.37
N LEU A 156 17.08 -42.41 4.02
CA LEU A 156 17.12 -43.81 4.51
C LEU A 156 16.06 -44.63 3.76
#